data_AF-A0A0M2U5A2-F1
#
_entry.id   AF-A0A0M2U5A2-F1
#
_cell.length_a   1.000
_cell.length_b   1.000
_cell.length_c   1.000
_cell.angle_alpha   90.00
_cell.angle_beta   90.00
_cell.angle_gamma   90.00
#
_symmetry.space_group_name_H-M   'P 1'
#
loop_
_entity.id
_entity.type
_entity.pdbx_description
1 polymer ?
#
loop_
_entity_poly.entity_id
_entity_poly.type
_entity_poly.pdbx_seq_one_letter_code
_entity_poly.pdbx_strand_id
1 'polypeptide(L)'
;MKVTIEFRDVLWSYCEERATPEKQVIEFEYDENTTIQELFDLCSQSYADLSNYYRLSGKIYYNCSLLPYLMNSEGRVIWNVSYAEARVTDFLKTHAVSGGTIYADTGIPQAGGVGVGEVTALWSYVYPVLEQVATLMGLSFGIIEIARLAQRVFVKKEVPPQSVFDLIISRDQWSSGQLADALGLDKEEAKKLLQVCGFRWDRRKMMYVAGDNKEQIIAKLSRCKWEE
;
A
#
# COMPACT_ATOMS: atom_id res chain seq x y z
N MET A 1 -20.94 5.22 -13.36
CA MET A 1 -20.86 4.45 -12.09
C MET A 1 -21.08 5.42 -10.93
N LYS A 2 -21.35 4.96 -9.71
CA LYS A 2 -21.54 5.84 -8.55
C LYS A 2 -20.50 5.56 -7.46
N VAL A 3 -19.92 6.63 -6.91
CA VAL A 3 -18.95 6.58 -5.81
C VAL A 3 -19.39 7.60 -4.75
N THR A 4 -19.23 7.25 -3.50
CA THR A 4 -19.42 8.17 -2.38
C THR A 4 -18.05 8.52 -1.82
N ILE A 5 -17.82 9.78 -1.45
CA ILE A 5 -16.62 10.16 -0.72
C ILE A 5 -17.05 10.70 0.64
N GLU A 6 -16.41 10.22 1.69
CA GLU A 6 -16.52 10.76 3.04
C GLU A 6 -15.21 11.45 3.40
N PHE A 7 -15.25 12.78 3.47
CA PHE A 7 -14.12 13.58 3.95
C PHE A 7 -14.14 13.67 5.47
N ARG A 8 -12.98 13.44 6.09
CA ARG A 8 -12.78 13.56 7.53
C ARG A 8 -11.71 14.61 7.81
N ASP A 9 -12.12 15.71 8.42
CA ASP A 9 -11.15 16.68 8.95
C ASP A 9 -10.41 16.08 10.13
N VAL A 10 -9.09 15.88 9.96
CA VAL A 10 -8.23 15.30 10.99
C VAL A 10 -7.60 16.35 11.92
N LEU A 11 -7.51 17.62 11.52
CA LEU A 11 -7.10 18.71 12.43
C LEU A 11 -8.17 18.98 13.48
N TRP A 12 -9.44 18.81 13.13
CA TRP A 12 -10.57 19.01 14.04
C TRP A 12 -10.41 18.24 15.36
N SER A 13 -9.86 17.01 15.30
CA SER A 13 -9.61 16.17 16.48
C SER A 13 -8.53 16.71 17.44
N TYR A 14 -7.67 17.62 16.96
CA TYR A 14 -6.62 18.27 17.78
C TYR A 14 -7.05 19.64 18.30
N CYS A 15 -8.03 20.29 17.66
CA CYS A 15 -8.43 21.66 17.98
C CYS A 15 -9.64 21.76 18.91
N GLU A 16 -10.56 20.79 18.92
CA GLU A 16 -11.76 20.85 19.76
C GLU A 16 -12.02 19.52 20.50
N GLU A 17 -11.94 19.54 21.84
CA GLU A 17 -12.07 18.34 22.68
C GLU A 17 -13.46 17.66 22.67
N ARG A 18 -14.50 18.18 22.00
CA ARG A 18 -15.89 17.69 22.24
C ARG A 18 -16.88 17.68 21.08
N ALA A 19 -16.49 17.87 19.83
CA ALA A 19 -17.41 17.72 18.69
C ALA A 19 -16.92 16.68 17.68
N THR A 20 -17.82 15.79 17.23
CA THR A 20 -17.54 14.87 16.10
C THR A 20 -17.10 15.69 14.88
N PRO A 21 -16.01 15.30 14.18
CA PRO A 21 -15.56 16.02 12.99
C PRO A 21 -16.70 16.12 11.98
N GLU A 22 -16.85 17.29 11.39
CA GLU A 22 -17.86 17.54 10.36
C GLU A 22 -17.56 16.63 9.17
N LYS A 23 -18.44 15.65 8.94
CA LYS A 23 -18.33 14.71 7.83
C LYS A 23 -18.97 15.32 6.61
N GLN A 24 -18.19 15.53 5.56
CA GLN A 24 -18.74 15.88 4.26
C GLN A 24 -18.88 14.60 3.43
N VAL A 25 -20.12 14.19 3.18
CA VAL A 25 -20.45 13.02 2.35
C VAL A 25 -20.99 13.51 1.01
N ILE A 26 -20.35 13.12 -0.09
CA ILE A 26 -20.76 13.54 -1.44
C ILE A 26 -20.83 12.33 -2.36
N GLU A 27 -21.91 12.22 -3.14
CA GLU A 27 -22.10 11.18 -4.16
C GLU A 27 -21.76 11.74 -5.54
N PHE A 28 -21.00 10.98 -6.31
CA PHE A 28 -20.56 11.33 -7.66
C PHE A 28 -20.91 10.26 -8.68
N GLU A 29 -21.34 10.71 -9.85
CA GLU A 29 -21.28 9.91 -11.05
C GLU A 29 -19.89 10.04 -11.68
N TYR A 30 -19.27 8.90 -11.96
CA TYR A 30 -17.94 8.84 -12.56
C TYR A 30 -17.92 7.83 -13.72
N ASP A 31 -17.00 8.04 -14.66
CA ASP A 31 -16.74 7.14 -15.77
C ASP A 31 -15.45 6.33 -15.55
N GLU A 32 -15.09 5.48 -16.51
CA GLU A 32 -13.93 4.59 -16.37
C GLU A 32 -12.57 5.32 -16.37
N ASN A 33 -12.53 6.58 -16.79
CA ASN A 33 -11.33 7.39 -16.88
C ASN A 33 -11.21 8.46 -15.79
N THR A 34 -12.30 8.72 -15.05
CA THR A 34 -12.29 9.68 -13.94
C THR A 34 -11.18 9.36 -12.94
N THR A 35 -10.38 10.36 -12.63
CA THR A 35 -9.22 10.26 -11.75
C THR A 35 -9.54 10.69 -10.32
N ILE A 36 -8.69 10.31 -9.37
CA ILE A 36 -8.80 10.74 -7.97
C ILE A 36 -8.68 12.27 -7.87
N GLN A 37 -7.77 12.89 -8.63
CA GLN A 37 -7.60 14.35 -8.60
C GLN A 37 -8.86 15.08 -9.08
N GLU A 38 -9.43 14.68 -10.22
CA GLU A 38 -10.67 15.28 -10.73
C GLU A 38 -11.80 15.15 -9.72
N LEU A 39 -11.92 13.98 -9.08
CA LEU A 39 -12.92 13.72 -8.06
C LEU A 39 -12.77 14.67 -6.85
N PHE A 40 -11.53 14.92 -6.41
CA PHE A 40 -11.23 15.81 -5.30
C PHE A 40 -11.40 17.30 -5.65
N ASP A 41 -11.03 17.70 -6.86
CA ASP A 41 -11.19 19.06 -7.36
C ASP A 41 -12.67 19.45 -7.43
N LEU A 42 -13.54 18.53 -7.88
CA LEU A 42 -14.99 18.72 -7.90
C LEU A 42 -15.58 18.95 -6.50
N CYS A 43 -14.92 18.46 -5.45
CA CYS A 43 -15.32 18.66 -4.04
C CYS A 43 -14.74 19.93 -3.43
N SER A 44 -13.88 20.67 -4.14
CA SER A 44 -13.01 21.70 -3.55
C SER A 44 -12.09 21.15 -2.44
N GLN A 45 -11.67 19.88 -2.56
CA GLN A 45 -10.83 19.16 -1.60
C GLN A 45 -9.56 18.63 -2.29
N SER A 46 -8.93 19.43 -3.17
CA SER A 46 -7.76 19.04 -3.99
C SER A 46 -6.54 18.50 -3.20
N TYR A 47 -6.51 18.74 -1.88
CA TYR A 47 -5.45 18.33 -0.97
C TYR A 47 -5.84 17.15 -0.07
N ALA A 48 -6.99 16.50 -0.32
CA ALA A 48 -7.41 15.36 0.47
C ALA A 48 -6.41 14.19 0.38
N ASP A 49 -6.30 13.41 1.45
CA ASP A 49 -5.31 12.35 1.62
C ASP A 49 -5.96 10.96 1.65
N LEU A 50 -5.35 10.01 0.94
CA LEU A 50 -5.75 8.61 0.86
C LEU A 50 -4.69 7.66 1.45
N SER A 51 -3.71 8.20 2.17
CA SER A 51 -2.60 7.43 2.71
C SER A 51 -3.05 6.37 3.73
N ASN A 52 -4.20 6.55 4.36
CA ASN A 52 -4.81 5.59 5.31
C ASN A 52 -5.14 4.22 4.70
N TYR A 53 -5.27 4.12 3.37
CA TYR A 53 -5.44 2.82 2.71
C TYR A 53 -4.15 2.00 2.67
N TYR A 54 -3.01 2.62 3.02
CA TYR A 54 -1.69 2.04 2.93
C TYR A 54 -1.08 1.91 4.32
N ARG A 55 -1.17 0.71 4.89
CA ARG A 55 -0.91 0.46 6.33
C ARG A 55 0.52 0.78 6.78
N LEU A 56 1.53 0.53 5.95
CA LEU A 56 2.95 0.73 6.23
C LEU A 56 3.48 1.97 5.52
N SER A 57 3.11 2.16 4.25
CA SER A 57 3.59 3.23 3.41
C SER A 57 2.82 4.53 3.60
N GLY A 58 1.60 4.50 4.16
CA GLY A 58 0.78 5.70 4.36
C GLY A 58 1.50 6.83 5.09
N LYS A 59 2.35 6.52 6.07
CA LYS A 59 3.15 7.53 6.80
C LYS A 59 4.20 8.25 5.94
N ILE A 60 4.68 7.61 4.88
CA ILE A 60 5.72 8.13 3.98
C ILE A 60 5.08 9.04 2.93
N TYR A 61 3.90 8.64 2.46
CA TYR A 61 3.13 9.33 1.43
C TYR A 61 2.04 10.22 2.04
N TYR A 62 2.04 10.39 3.36
CA TYR A 62 1.05 11.18 4.07
C TYR A 62 1.09 12.59 3.53
N ASN A 63 -0.08 13.09 3.15
CA ASN A 63 -0.24 14.45 2.64
C ASN A 63 0.54 14.68 1.32
N CYS A 64 0.67 13.64 0.52
CA CYS A 64 1.20 13.70 -0.85
C CYS A 64 0.08 13.33 -1.82
N SER A 65 -0.02 14.01 -2.96
CA SER A 65 -0.96 13.66 -4.04
C SER A 65 -0.46 12.45 -4.86
N LEU A 66 0.00 11.41 -4.17
CA LEU A 66 0.70 10.25 -4.70
C LEU A 66 0.27 8.99 -3.95
N LEU A 67 -0.15 7.96 -4.70
CA LEU A 67 -0.44 6.63 -4.18
C LEU A 67 0.83 5.76 -4.24
N PRO A 68 1.19 5.04 -3.16
CA PRO A 68 2.34 4.13 -3.17
C PRO A 68 2.26 3.07 -4.27
N TYR A 69 1.06 2.55 -4.51
CA TYR A 69 0.77 1.64 -5.61
C TYR A 69 -0.72 1.61 -5.97
N LEU A 70 -1.00 1.12 -7.18
CA LEU A 70 -2.32 0.84 -7.72
C LEU A 70 -2.28 -0.44 -8.55
N MET A 71 -3.34 -1.25 -8.52
CA MET A 71 -3.53 -2.35 -9.45
C MET A 71 -4.43 -1.92 -10.59
N ASN A 72 -3.93 -1.98 -11.82
CA ASN A 72 -4.71 -1.61 -12.99
C ASN A 72 -5.78 -2.68 -13.33
N SER A 73 -6.56 -2.40 -14.39
CA SER A 73 -7.58 -3.30 -14.92
C SER A 73 -7.04 -4.70 -15.26
N GLU A 74 -5.81 -4.80 -15.75
CA GLU A 74 -5.10 -6.06 -16.06
C GLU A 74 -4.59 -6.82 -14.82
N GLY A 75 -4.66 -6.19 -13.63
CA GLY A 75 -4.15 -6.76 -12.38
C GLY A 75 -2.64 -6.59 -12.20
N ARG A 76 -1.99 -5.72 -12.98
CA ARG A 76 -0.59 -5.34 -12.81
C ARG A 76 -0.45 -4.18 -11.85
N VAL A 77 0.63 -4.19 -11.08
CA VAL A 77 0.94 -3.13 -10.12
C VAL A 77 1.69 -2.00 -10.81
N ILE A 78 1.16 -0.79 -10.63
CA ILE A 78 1.80 0.47 -10.98
C ILE A 78 2.22 1.13 -9.66
N TRP A 79 3.46 1.60 -9.58
CA TRP A 79 4.04 2.18 -8.37
C TRP A 79 4.07 3.70 -8.46
N ASN A 80 4.02 4.38 -7.30
CA ASN A 80 4.17 5.84 -7.20
C ASN A 80 3.23 6.59 -8.18
N VAL A 81 1.92 6.33 -8.08
CA VAL A 81 0.90 6.82 -9.03
C VAL A 81 0.37 8.17 -8.55
N SER A 82 0.50 9.21 -9.37
CA SER A 82 -0.05 10.52 -9.01
C SER A 82 -1.58 10.47 -8.98
N TYR A 83 -2.22 11.32 -8.16
CA TYR A 83 -3.69 11.38 -8.12
C TYR A 83 -4.29 11.78 -9.47
N ALA A 84 -3.55 12.54 -10.28
CA ALA A 84 -3.93 12.93 -11.63
C ALA A 84 -3.92 11.76 -12.64
N GLU A 85 -3.26 10.65 -12.31
CA GLU A 85 -3.19 9.44 -13.14
C GLU A 85 -3.96 8.26 -12.53
N ALA A 86 -4.28 8.34 -11.24
CA ALA A 86 -4.97 7.29 -10.50
C ALA A 86 -6.46 7.29 -10.84
N ARG A 87 -6.92 6.27 -11.59
CA ARG A 87 -8.34 6.09 -11.89
C ARG A 87 -9.11 5.63 -10.66
N VAL A 88 -10.33 6.17 -10.48
CA VAL A 88 -11.23 5.80 -9.37
C VAL A 88 -11.54 4.29 -9.40
N THR A 89 -11.77 3.73 -10.58
CA THR A 89 -12.05 2.30 -10.79
C THR A 89 -10.91 1.40 -10.29
N ASP A 90 -9.67 1.75 -10.63
CA ASP A 90 -8.48 1.01 -10.23
C ASP A 90 -8.24 1.15 -8.72
N PHE A 91 -8.52 2.32 -8.13
CA PHE A 91 -8.43 2.54 -6.68
C PHE A 91 -9.39 1.66 -5.89
N LEU A 92 -10.67 1.68 -6.26
CA LEU A 92 -11.71 0.87 -5.61
C LEU A 92 -11.38 -0.63 -5.69
N LYS A 93 -10.87 -1.10 -6.84
CA LYS A 93 -10.45 -2.49 -7.06
C LYS A 93 -9.21 -2.86 -6.25
N THR A 94 -8.23 -1.96 -6.18
CA THR A 94 -6.97 -2.18 -5.43
C THR A 94 -7.26 -2.44 -3.96
N HIS A 95 -8.15 -1.63 -3.38
CA HIS A 95 -8.46 -1.64 -1.95
C HIS A 95 -9.71 -2.42 -1.58
N ALA A 96 -10.30 -3.16 -2.53
CA ALA A 96 -11.52 -3.95 -2.34
C ALA A 96 -12.65 -3.16 -1.64
N VAL A 97 -12.83 -1.89 -2.02
CA VAL A 97 -13.83 -0.99 -1.43
C VAL A 97 -15.23 -1.44 -1.84
N SER A 98 -15.87 -2.22 -0.96
CA SER A 98 -17.25 -2.66 -1.13
C SER A 98 -18.21 -1.54 -0.80
N GLY A 99 -19.12 -1.19 -1.74
CA GLY A 99 -20.10 -0.12 -1.57
C GLY A 99 -19.68 1.22 -2.17
N GLY A 100 -18.46 1.32 -2.72
CA GLY A 100 -18.02 2.51 -3.44
C GLY A 100 -17.79 3.74 -2.56
N THR A 101 -17.66 3.59 -1.24
CA THR A 101 -17.36 4.71 -0.35
C THR A 101 -15.85 4.85 -0.14
N ILE A 102 -15.29 5.97 -0.60
CA ILE A 102 -13.89 6.36 -0.38
C ILE A 102 -13.84 7.30 0.84
N TYR A 103 -13.15 6.89 1.89
CA TYR A 103 -12.77 7.76 3.00
C TYR A 103 -11.51 8.57 2.66
N ALA A 104 -11.53 9.88 2.81
CA ALA A 104 -10.37 10.73 2.59
C ALA A 104 -10.16 11.68 3.77
N ASP A 105 -8.91 11.87 4.17
CA ASP A 105 -8.57 12.80 5.25
C ASP A 105 -8.34 14.21 4.70
N THR A 106 -8.79 15.23 5.42
CA THR A 106 -8.64 16.65 5.07
C THR A 106 -8.21 17.47 6.28
N GLY A 107 -8.01 18.76 6.10
CA GLY A 107 -7.70 19.69 7.19
C GLY A 107 -6.22 19.88 7.45
N ILE A 108 -5.34 18.93 7.12
CA ILE A 108 -3.89 19.13 7.27
C ILE A 108 -3.30 19.67 5.96
N PRO A 109 -2.80 20.92 5.91
CA PRO A 109 -2.20 21.47 4.69
C PRO A 109 -0.97 20.65 4.29
N GLN A 110 -0.78 20.44 2.98
CA GLN A 110 0.40 19.76 2.38
C GLN A 110 1.70 20.50 2.74
N ALA A 111 2.23 20.25 3.94
CA ALA A 111 3.63 20.49 4.25
C ALA A 111 4.36 19.26 3.70
N GLY A 112 5.21 19.48 2.68
CA GLY A 112 5.93 18.41 2.01
C GLY A 112 6.45 17.38 3.01
N GLY A 113 6.06 16.11 2.82
CA GLY A 113 6.48 15.03 3.70
C GLY A 113 7.99 14.91 3.76
N VAL A 114 8.48 14.08 4.69
CA VAL A 114 9.91 13.77 4.89
C VAL A 114 10.61 13.28 3.60
N GLY A 115 9.82 12.91 2.58
CA GLY A 115 10.30 12.37 1.33
C GLY A 115 10.67 10.91 1.49
N VAL A 116 10.82 10.23 0.36
CA VAL A 116 11.44 8.91 0.36
C VAL A 116 12.93 9.17 0.40
N GLY A 117 13.61 8.86 1.51
CA GLY A 117 15.07 8.81 1.55
C GLY A 117 15.62 7.89 0.44
N GLU A 118 16.94 7.81 0.26
CA GLU A 118 17.52 6.99 -0.81
C GLU A 118 16.96 5.55 -0.75
N VAL A 119 16.19 5.13 -1.75
CA VAL A 119 15.40 3.87 -1.72
C VAL A 119 16.30 2.65 -1.44
N THR A 120 17.52 2.68 -1.96
CA THR A 120 18.62 1.75 -1.67
C THR A 120 18.91 1.64 -0.17
N ALA A 121 19.02 2.77 0.53
CA ALA A 121 19.23 2.80 1.98
C ALA A 121 18.03 2.21 2.73
N LEU A 122 16.79 2.49 2.29
CA LEU A 122 15.59 1.90 2.89
C LEU A 122 15.65 0.36 2.85
N TRP A 123 15.97 -0.22 1.70
CA TRP A 123 16.07 -1.69 1.59
C TRP A 123 17.10 -2.31 2.55
N SER A 124 18.18 -1.59 2.86
CA SER A 124 19.19 -2.07 3.82
C SER A 124 18.66 -2.27 5.24
N TYR A 125 17.73 -1.42 5.69
CA TYR A 125 17.09 -1.52 7.01
C TYR A 125 16.10 -2.67 7.13
N VAL A 126 15.59 -3.14 5.99
CA VAL A 126 14.58 -4.20 5.92
C VAL A 126 15.22 -5.57 5.94
N TYR A 127 16.37 -5.75 5.31
CA TYR A 127 17.02 -7.05 5.18
C TYR A 127 17.15 -7.79 6.52
N PRO A 128 17.62 -7.18 7.63
CA PRO A 128 17.70 -7.88 8.92
C PRO A 128 16.33 -8.37 9.45
N VAL A 129 15.25 -7.63 9.16
CA VAL A 129 13.90 -8.05 9.54
C VAL A 129 13.46 -9.27 8.73
N LEU A 130 13.73 -9.29 7.44
CA LEU A 130 13.42 -10.45 6.60
C LEU A 130 14.22 -11.68 7.01
N GLU A 131 15.46 -11.51 7.47
CA GLU A 131 16.29 -12.60 8.01
C GLU A 131 15.65 -13.25 9.24
N GLN A 132 15.20 -12.43 10.18
CA GLN A 132 14.52 -12.90 11.39
C GLN A 132 13.23 -13.65 11.04
N VAL A 133 12.47 -13.13 10.06
CA VAL A 133 11.23 -13.78 9.62
C VAL A 133 11.53 -15.11 8.90
N ALA A 134 12.52 -15.14 8.01
CA ALA A 134 12.93 -16.36 7.31
C ALA A 134 13.38 -17.45 8.31
N THR A 135 14.15 -17.06 9.32
CA THR A 135 14.57 -17.95 10.41
C THR A 135 13.39 -18.51 11.20
N LEU A 136 12.46 -17.63 11.62
CA LEU A 136 11.24 -18.03 12.34
C LEU A 136 10.38 -19.01 11.52
N MET A 137 10.35 -18.82 10.20
CA MET A 137 9.57 -19.62 9.27
C MET A 137 10.30 -20.89 8.80
N GLY A 138 11.54 -21.13 9.25
CA GLY A 138 12.35 -22.29 8.85
C GLY A 138 12.66 -22.32 7.35
N LEU A 139 12.77 -21.15 6.71
CA LEU A 139 13.01 -21.06 5.28
C LEU A 139 14.49 -21.35 4.97
N SER A 140 14.74 -22.21 3.99
CA SER A 140 16.08 -22.65 3.61
C SER A 140 16.78 -21.76 2.59
N PHE A 141 16.09 -20.75 2.05
CA PHE A 141 16.69 -19.82 1.09
C PHE A 141 17.37 -18.65 1.81
N GLY A 142 18.56 -18.30 1.36
CA GLY A 142 19.37 -17.26 1.98
C GLY A 142 18.83 -15.85 1.71
N ILE A 143 19.09 -14.94 2.65
CA ILE A 143 18.77 -13.51 2.53
C ILE A 143 19.32 -12.86 1.25
N ILE A 144 20.46 -13.38 0.76
CA ILE A 144 21.11 -12.95 -0.48
C ILE A 144 20.14 -13.05 -1.67
N GLU A 145 19.30 -14.08 -1.73
CA GLU A 145 18.35 -14.23 -2.83
C GLU A 145 17.26 -13.16 -2.80
N ILE A 146 16.73 -12.84 -1.62
CA ILE A 146 15.73 -11.79 -1.43
C ILE A 146 16.34 -10.40 -1.70
N ALA A 147 17.57 -10.15 -1.25
CA ALA A 147 18.27 -8.91 -1.54
C ALA A 147 18.50 -8.71 -3.04
N ARG A 148 18.90 -9.76 -3.77
CA ARG A 148 19.05 -9.72 -5.24
C ARG A 148 17.71 -9.49 -5.93
N LEU A 149 16.65 -10.16 -5.48
CA LEU A 149 15.29 -9.96 -5.98
C LEU A 149 14.87 -8.49 -5.80
N ALA A 150 15.03 -7.96 -4.59
CA ALA A 150 14.67 -6.58 -4.28
C ALA A 150 15.45 -5.56 -5.10
N GLN A 151 16.77 -5.75 -5.22
CA GLN A 151 17.64 -4.91 -6.03
C GLN A 151 17.24 -4.91 -7.51
N ARG A 152 16.87 -6.08 -8.05
CA ARG A 152 16.53 -6.22 -9.46
C ARG A 152 15.16 -5.61 -9.79
N VAL A 153 14.18 -5.74 -8.89
CA VAL A 153 12.77 -5.47 -9.21
C VAL A 153 12.28 -4.16 -8.61
N PHE A 154 12.63 -3.87 -7.37
CA PHE A 154 12.04 -2.76 -6.61
C PHE A 154 12.98 -1.56 -6.53
N VAL A 155 14.26 -1.78 -6.24
CA VAL A 155 15.25 -0.68 -6.15
C VAL A 155 15.39 0.06 -7.48
N LYS A 156 15.48 -0.67 -8.61
CA LYS A 156 15.55 -0.05 -9.95
C LYS A 156 14.32 0.77 -10.33
N LYS A 157 13.18 0.50 -9.69
CA LYS A 157 11.92 1.20 -9.90
C LYS A 157 11.67 2.27 -8.83
N GLU A 158 12.67 2.54 -7.98
CA GLU A 158 12.58 3.46 -6.85
C GLU A 158 11.36 3.16 -5.94
N VAL A 159 11.07 1.87 -5.75
CA VAL A 159 9.96 1.41 -4.93
C VAL A 159 10.44 1.21 -3.49
N PRO A 160 9.89 1.94 -2.51
CA PRO A 160 10.18 1.71 -1.11
C PRO A 160 9.73 0.31 -0.69
N PRO A 161 10.49 -0.39 0.17
CA PRO A 161 10.08 -1.70 0.65
C PRO A 161 8.70 -1.72 1.31
N GLN A 162 8.32 -0.63 1.99
CA GLN A 162 7.02 -0.46 2.65
C GLN A 162 5.86 -0.60 1.66
N SER A 163 5.99 -0.03 0.46
CA SER A 163 4.98 -0.12 -0.60
C SER A 163 4.83 -1.56 -1.09
N VAL A 164 5.94 -2.30 -1.20
CA VAL A 164 5.93 -3.73 -1.58
C VAL A 164 5.25 -4.57 -0.52
N PHE A 165 5.60 -4.37 0.75
CA PHE A 165 4.99 -5.13 1.84
C PHE A 165 3.51 -4.79 2.00
N ASP A 166 3.13 -3.51 1.88
CA ASP A 166 1.72 -3.09 1.91
C ASP A 166 0.89 -3.80 0.84
N LEU A 167 1.38 -3.85 -0.39
CA LEU A 167 0.71 -4.59 -1.46
C LEU A 167 0.47 -6.05 -1.08
N ILE A 168 1.48 -6.72 -0.54
CA ILE A 168 1.38 -8.15 -0.25
C ILE A 168 0.40 -8.38 0.91
N ILE A 169 0.48 -7.58 1.97
CA ILE A 169 -0.35 -7.74 3.17
C ILE A 169 -1.77 -7.17 3.04
N SER A 170 -2.04 -6.35 2.02
CA SER A 170 -3.38 -5.80 1.75
C SER A 170 -4.42 -6.88 1.42
N ARG A 171 -3.96 -8.08 1.09
CA ARG A 171 -4.80 -9.26 0.88
C ARG A 171 -4.43 -10.36 1.86
N ASP A 172 -5.43 -11.14 2.26
CA ASP A 172 -5.22 -12.31 3.12
C ASP A 172 -4.83 -13.56 2.35
N GLN A 173 -4.94 -13.53 1.02
CA GLN A 173 -4.61 -14.66 0.17
C GLN A 173 -4.05 -14.24 -1.19
N TRP A 174 -3.09 -15.02 -1.67
CA TRP A 174 -2.45 -14.86 -2.97
C TRP A 174 -2.22 -16.23 -3.61
N SER A 175 -2.47 -16.36 -4.91
CA SER A 175 -1.78 -17.40 -5.67
C SER A 175 -0.39 -16.89 -6.06
N SER A 176 0.60 -17.77 -6.12
CA SER A 176 1.94 -17.40 -6.59
C SER A 176 1.93 -16.87 -8.03
N GLY A 177 1.01 -17.39 -8.87
CA GLY A 177 0.79 -16.88 -10.22
C GLY A 177 0.26 -15.44 -10.23
N GLN A 178 -0.80 -15.15 -9.47
CA GLN A 178 -1.35 -13.79 -9.41
C GLN A 178 -0.32 -12.77 -8.93
N LEU A 179 0.47 -13.09 -7.89
CA LEU A 179 1.49 -12.16 -7.43
C LEU A 179 2.64 -12.03 -8.43
N ALA A 180 3.03 -13.13 -9.08
CA ALA A 180 4.04 -13.12 -10.13
C ALA A 180 3.63 -12.21 -11.30
N ASP A 181 2.42 -12.39 -11.81
CA ASP A 181 1.88 -11.58 -12.91
C ASP A 181 1.74 -10.11 -12.51
N ALA A 182 1.28 -9.85 -11.28
CA ALA A 182 1.11 -8.50 -10.75
C ALA A 182 2.43 -7.72 -10.65
N LEU A 183 3.50 -8.40 -10.25
CA LEU A 183 4.83 -7.81 -10.01
C LEU A 183 5.81 -7.96 -11.18
N GLY A 184 5.48 -8.77 -12.19
CA GLY A 184 6.39 -9.17 -13.26
C GLY A 184 7.54 -10.05 -12.75
N LEU A 185 7.24 -10.98 -11.85
CA LEU A 185 8.19 -11.95 -11.28
C LEU A 185 8.00 -13.33 -11.90
N ASP A 186 8.95 -14.23 -11.67
CA ASP A 186 8.66 -15.65 -11.80
C ASP A 186 7.86 -16.19 -10.60
N LYS A 187 7.22 -17.36 -10.77
CA LYS A 187 6.36 -17.96 -9.74
C LYS A 187 7.11 -18.37 -8.48
N GLU A 188 8.38 -18.77 -8.59
CA GLU A 188 9.18 -19.18 -7.43
C GLU A 188 9.64 -17.96 -6.63
N GLU A 189 9.97 -16.85 -7.28
CA GLU A 189 10.27 -15.57 -6.64
C GLU A 189 9.05 -15.01 -5.91
N ALA A 190 7.88 -15.02 -6.57
CA ALA A 190 6.63 -14.62 -5.92
C ALA A 190 6.32 -15.48 -4.69
N LYS A 191 6.58 -16.79 -4.76
CA LYS A 191 6.44 -17.71 -3.62
C LYS A 191 7.41 -17.38 -2.48
N LYS A 192 8.69 -17.14 -2.77
CA LYS A 192 9.68 -16.75 -1.74
C LYS A 192 9.27 -15.46 -1.05
N LEU A 193 8.81 -14.49 -1.83
CA LEU A 193 8.33 -13.20 -1.33
C LEU A 193 7.12 -13.37 -0.39
N LEU A 194 6.13 -14.17 -0.79
CA LEU A 194 4.98 -14.53 0.05
C LEU A 194 5.40 -15.19 1.37
N GLN A 195 6.33 -16.15 1.32
CA GLN A 195 6.82 -16.85 2.50
C GLN A 195 7.54 -15.92 3.48
N VAL A 196 8.39 -15.01 2.98
CA VAL A 196 9.04 -13.97 3.81
C VAL A 196 8.05 -12.97 4.38
N CYS A 197 6.92 -12.74 3.71
CA CYS A 197 5.80 -11.96 4.25
C CYS A 197 4.91 -12.76 5.22
N GLY A 198 5.30 -13.99 5.59
CA GLY A 198 4.57 -14.81 6.57
C GLY A 198 3.39 -15.57 6.00
N PHE A 199 3.21 -15.62 4.68
CA PHE A 199 2.17 -16.43 4.08
C PHE A 199 2.56 -17.91 4.04
N ARG A 200 1.57 -18.78 4.23
CA ARG A 200 1.73 -20.23 4.22
C ARG A 200 0.89 -20.85 3.10
N TRP A 201 1.42 -21.90 2.49
CA TRP A 201 0.70 -22.63 1.45
C TRP A 201 -0.44 -23.45 2.06
N ASP A 202 -1.68 -23.14 1.68
CA ASP A 202 -2.86 -23.93 1.99
C ASP A 202 -3.15 -24.88 0.82
N ARG A 203 -2.91 -26.18 1.03
CA ARG A 203 -3.15 -27.22 0.01
C ARG A 203 -4.62 -27.38 -0.37
N ARG A 204 -5.57 -27.02 0.50
CA ARG A 204 -7.00 -27.14 0.21
C ARG A 204 -7.46 -26.03 -0.72
N LYS A 205 -6.95 -24.82 -0.51
CA LYS A 205 -7.26 -23.65 -1.34
C LYS A 205 -6.36 -23.52 -2.57
N MET A 206 -5.24 -24.25 -2.60
CA MET A 206 -4.20 -24.11 -3.63
C MET A 206 -3.69 -22.66 -3.73
N MET A 207 -3.54 -22.00 -2.58
CA MET A 207 -3.13 -20.60 -2.46
C MET A 207 -2.26 -20.40 -1.22
N TYR A 208 -1.48 -19.32 -1.23
CA TYR A 208 -0.83 -18.79 -0.04
C TYR A 208 -1.84 -17.98 0.76
N VAL A 209 -1.93 -18.25 2.06
CA VAL A 209 -2.83 -17.58 3.00
C VAL A 209 -1.98 -16.93 4.09
N ALA A 210 -2.36 -15.74 4.54
CA ALA A 210 -1.67 -15.05 5.61
C ALA A 210 -1.59 -15.95 6.86
N GLY A 211 -0.39 -16.09 7.43
CA GLY A 211 -0.18 -16.86 8.65
C GLY A 211 -0.53 -16.08 9.91
N ASP A 212 -0.62 -16.78 11.04
CA ASP A 212 -0.95 -16.20 12.36
C ASP A 212 0.03 -15.11 12.82
N ASN A 213 1.23 -15.09 12.24
CA ASN A 213 2.28 -14.11 12.53
C ASN A 213 2.20 -12.83 11.67
N LYS A 214 1.19 -12.66 10.81
CA LYS A 214 1.01 -11.48 9.94
C LYS A 214 1.17 -10.17 10.72
N GLU A 215 0.44 -10.03 11.83
CA GLU A 215 0.45 -8.83 12.66
C GLU A 215 1.82 -8.57 13.31
N GLN A 216 2.53 -9.63 13.71
CA GLN A 216 3.88 -9.51 14.25
C GLN A 216 4.88 -9.03 13.19
N ILE A 217 4.76 -9.53 11.95
CA ILE A 217 5.60 -9.11 10.82
C ILE A 217 5.32 -7.64 10.49
N ILE A 218 4.05 -7.25 10.38
CA ILE A 218 3.63 -5.86 10.15
C ILE A 218 4.18 -4.96 11.25
N ALA A 219 4.07 -5.35 12.51
CA ALA A 219 4.62 -4.59 13.63
C ALA A 219 6.14 -4.43 13.52
N LYS A 220 6.88 -5.49 13.15
CA LYS A 220 8.33 -5.40 12.93
C LYS A 220 8.69 -4.46 11.77
N LEU A 221 8.00 -4.58 10.63
CA LEU A 221 8.22 -3.73 9.46
C LEU A 221 7.87 -2.27 9.73
N SER A 222 6.82 -1.99 10.51
CA SER A 222 6.42 -0.64 10.90
C SER A 222 7.41 0.04 11.86
N ARG A 223 8.23 -0.76 12.56
CA ARG A 223 9.26 -0.32 13.51
C ARG A 223 10.64 -0.25 12.89
N CYS A 224 10.83 -0.65 11.64
CA CYS A 224 12.02 -0.29 10.88
C CYS A 224 12.07 1.24 10.93
N LYS A 225 12.92 1.77 11.80
CA LYS A 225 13.11 3.20 11.92
C LYS A 225 13.93 3.62 10.72
N TRP A 226 13.26 4.31 9.81
CA TRP A 226 13.88 5.01 8.69
C TRP A 226 14.41 6.32 9.28
N GLU A 227 15.37 6.21 10.20
CA GLU A 227 15.95 7.38 10.87
C GLU A 227 16.62 8.28 9.82
N GLU A 228 16.29 9.57 9.89
CA GLU A 228 16.89 10.71 9.20
C GLU A 228 18.38 10.87 9.56
#